data_AF-A0A060C0Y1-F1
#
_entry.id   AF-A0A060C0Y1-F1
#
_cell.length_a   1.000
_cell.length_b   1.000
_cell.length_c   1.000
_cell.angle_alpha   90.00
_cell.angle_beta   90.00
_cell.angle_gamma   90.00
#
_symmetry.space_group_name_H-M   'P 1'
#
loop_
_entity.id
_entity.type
_entity.pdbx_description
1 polymer ?
#
loop_
_entity_poly.entity_id
_entity_poly.type
_entity_poly.pdbx_seq_one_letter_code
_entity_poly.pdbx_strand_id
1 'polypeptide(L)' 'MDLHCHGGGGASFPDSEGAEEMLAAVLEHRRHGTTSLVASLVTADAATLREKVAQLARLHRDGEIAAIHLEGP' A
#
# COMPACT_ATOMS: atom_id res chain seq x y z
N MET A 1 -11.25 -9.71 -3.30
CA MET A 1 -10.01 -9.05 -3.77
C MET A 1 -10.29 -7.56 -3.84
N ASP A 2 -9.36 -6.75 -3.36
CA ASP A 2 -9.40 -5.30 -3.45
C ASP A 2 -8.33 -4.84 -4.44
N LEU A 3 -8.76 -4.20 -5.53
CA LEU A 3 -7.89 -3.78 -6.63
C LEU A 3 -7.45 -2.32 -6.51
N HIS A 4 -8.02 -1.56 -5.56
CA HIS A 4 -7.78 -0.14 -5.42
C HIS A 4 -7.98 0.28 -3.96
N CYS A 5 -6.88 0.50 -3.26
CA CYS A 5 -6.90 0.85 -1.86
C CYS A 5 -5.76 1.82 -1.50
N HIS A 6 -6.07 2.93 -0.85
CA HIS A 6 -5.08 3.91 -0.40
C HIS A 6 -4.63 3.71 1.05
N GLY A 7 -5.23 2.78 1.79
CA GLY A 7 -4.94 2.58 3.20
C GLY A 7 -6.09 1.91 3.96
N GLY A 8 -5.97 1.87 5.27
CA GLY A 8 -6.93 1.21 6.16
C GLY A 8 -6.46 1.28 7.61
N GLY A 9 -7.40 1.22 8.55
CA GLY A 9 -7.07 1.14 9.99
C GLY A 9 -6.33 2.36 10.53
N GLY A 10 -6.47 3.52 9.87
CA GLY A 10 -5.76 4.76 10.22
C GLY A 10 -4.41 4.96 9.52
N ALA A 11 -3.91 3.97 8.77
CA ALA A 11 -2.68 4.07 7.98
C ALA A 11 -2.98 4.36 6.51
N SER A 12 -2.09 5.12 5.85
CA SER A 12 -2.24 5.62 4.48
C SER A 12 -1.00 5.26 3.65
N PHE A 13 -1.13 4.52 2.54
CA PHE A 13 0.03 4.17 1.71
C PHE A 13 0.75 5.41 1.12
N PRO A 14 0.05 6.45 0.65
CA PRO A 14 0.72 7.68 0.22
C PRO A 14 1.48 8.40 1.35
N ASP A 15 0.94 8.40 2.57
CA ASP A 15 1.45 9.25 3.66
C ASP A 15 2.32 8.50 4.68
N SER A 16 2.31 7.16 4.68
CA SER A 16 3.01 6.35 5.67
C SER A 16 4.53 6.58 5.64
N GLU A 17 5.14 6.63 6.82
CA GLU A 17 6.58 6.86 6.95
C GLU A 17 7.40 5.57 6.69
N GLY A 18 6.76 4.40 6.74
CA GLY A 18 7.43 3.12 6.55
C GLY A 18 6.50 1.93 6.27
N ALA A 19 7.11 0.82 5.89
CA ALA A 19 6.40 -0.41 5.53
C ALA A 19 5.61 -1.04 6.70
N GLU A 20 6.04 -0.82 7.94
CA GLU A 20 5.32 -1.32 9.13
C GLU A 20 3.95 -0.64 9.30
N GLU A 21 3.87 0.66 9.03
CA GLU A 21 2.61 1.41 9.07
C GLU A 21 1.68 0.98 7.93
N MET A 22 2.25 0.80 6.73
CA MET A 22 1.51 0.26 5.58
C MET A 22 0.99 -1.16 5.85
N LEU A 23 1.73 -2.00 6.57
CA LEU A 23 1.28 -3.33 6.96
C LEU A 23 0.04 -3.28 7.87
N ALA A 24 -0.09 -2.25 8.72
CA ALA A 24 -1.30 -2.08 9.53
C ALA A 24 -2.56 -1.92 8.65
N ALA A 25 -2.47 -1.16 7.55
CA ALA A 25 -3.56 -1.06 6.57
C ALA A 25 -3.89 -2.41 5.92
N VAL A 26 -2.88 -3.19 5.51
CA VAL A 26 -3.08 -4.53 4.94
C VAL A 26 -3.80 -5.46 5.92
N LEU A 27 -3.35 -5.48 7.18
CA LEU A 27 -3.94 -6.33 8.22
C LEU A 27 -5.37 -5.93 8.56
N GLU A 28 -5.68 -4.64 8.52
CA GLU A 28 -7.05 -4.17 8.73
C GLU A 28 -8.00 -4.70 7.65
N HIS A 29 -7.60 -4.60 6.38
CA HIS A 29 -8.40 -5.14 5.28
C HIS A 29 -8.56 -6.66 5.36
N ARG A 30 -7.52 -7.37 5.79
CA ARG A 30 -7.59 -8.83 6.02
C ARG A 30 -8.54 -9.20 7.14
N ARG A 31 -8.57 -8.46 8.24
CA ARG A 31 -9.56 -8.65 9.32
C ARG A 31 -10.99 -8.53 8.80
N HIS A 32 -11.19 -7.78 7.71
CA HIS A 32 -12.49 -7.57 7.07
C HIS A 32 -12.72 -8.45 5.82
N GLY A 33 -11.87 -9.46 5.60
CA GLY A 33 -12.07 -10.47 4.56
C GLY A 33 -11.36 -10.21 3.23
N THR A 34 -10.58 -9.14 3.10
CA THR A 34 -9.74 -8.93 1.91
C THR A 34 -8.57 -9.91 1.92
N THR A 35 -8.61 -10.90 1.03
CA THR A 35 -7.58 -11.93 0.88
C THR A 35 -6.50 -11.59 -0.14
N SER A 36 -6.69 -10.56 -0.96
CA SER A 36 -5.71 -10.02 -1.90
C SER A 36 -5.95 -8.53 -2.06
N LEU A 37 -4.89 -7.73 -1.94
CA LEU A 37 -4.95 -6.27 -1.92
C LEU A 37 -3.93 -5.67 -2.90
N VAL A 38 -4.35 -4.72 -3.72
CA VAL A 38 -3.48 -3.89 -4.56
C VAL A 38 -3.36 -2.51 -3.92
N ALA A 39 -2.17 -2.16 -3.45
CA ALA A 39 -1.92 -0.89 -2.77
C ALA A 39 -1.79 0.24 -3.80
N SER A 40 -2.55 1.32 -3.62
CA SER A 40 -2.67 2.44 -4.56
C SER A 40 -1.96 3.68 -4.03
N LEU A 41 -1.03 4.21 -4.81
CA LEU A 41 -0.41 5.51 -4.59
C LEU A 41 -1.06 6.54 -5.50
N VAL A 42 -1.37 7.71 -4.94
CA VAL A 42 -1.88 8.87 -5.69
C VAL A 42 -0.72 9.71 -6.23
N THR A 43 -1.05 10.75 -6.98
CA THR A 43 -0.14 11.79 -7.45
C THR A 43 0.82 12.31 -6.36
N ALA A 44 2.12 12.24 -6.64
CA ALA A 44 3.21 12.80 -5.86
C ALA A 44 4.47 13.03 -6.72
N ASP A 45 5.44 13.80 -6.22
CA ASP A 45 6.70 13.97 -6.93
C ASP A 45 7.47 12.63 -7.08
N ALA A 46 8.37 12.58 -8.07
CA ALA A 46 9.09 11.35 -8.41
C ALA A 46 9.97 10.79 -7.27
N ALA A 47 10.46 11.62 -6.35
CA ALA A 47 11.25 11.14 -5.21
C ALA A 47 10.33 10.45 -4.20
N THR A 48 9.20 11.08 -3.87
CA THR A 48 8.15 10.48 -3.03
C THR A 48 7.65 9.17 -3.61
N LEU A 49 7.29 9.12 -4.89
CA LEU A 49 6.80 7.89 -5.52
C LEU A 49 7.84 6.77 -5.47
N ARG A 50 9.13 7.07 -5.70
CA ARG A 50 10.20 6.05 -5.59
C ARG A 50 10.32 5.51 -4.17
N GLU A 51 10.23 6.38 -3.17
CA GLU A 51 10.26 5.98 -1.76
C GLU A 51 9.09 5.05 -1.42
N LYS A 52 7.85 5.47 -1.73
CA LYS A 52 6.66 4.69 -1.40
C LYS A 52 6.60 3.37 -2.18
N VAL A 53 6.99 3.37 -3.45
CA VAL A 53 7.14 2.13 -4.24
C VAL A 53 8.18 1.20 -3.63
N ALA A 54 9.31 1.71 -3.13
CA ALA A 54 10.32 0.87 -2.49
C ALA A 54 9.82 0.22 -1.18
N GLN A 55 9.00 0.93 -0.42
CA GLN A 55 8.35 0.42 0.79
C GLN A 55 7.30 -0.64 0.44
N LEU A 56 6.37 -0.34 -0.48
CA LEU A 56 5.36 -1.30 -0.94
C LEU A 56 5.98 -2.52 -1.63
N ALA A 57 7.12 -2.38 -2.31
CA ALA A 57 7.83 -3.50 -2.91
C ALA A 57 8.39 -4.48 -1.86
N ARG A 58 8.67 -4.03 -0.62
CA ARG A 58 9.00 -4.93 0.50
C ARG A 58 7.78 -5.78 0.84
N LEU A 59 6.64 -5.13 1.08
CA LEU A 59 5.38 -5.80 1.37
C LEU A 59 4.97 -6.78 0.26
N HIS A 60 5.17 -6.43 -1.00
CA HIS A 60 4.91 -7.35 -2.11
C HIS A 60 5.81 -8.59 -2.08
N ARG A 61 7.12 -8.43 -1.81
CA ARG A 61 8.05 -9.57 -1.69
C ARG A 61 7.72 -10.48 -0.52
N ASP A 62 7.20 -9.90 0.56
CA ASP A 62 6.80 -10.64 1.76
C ASP A 62 5.42 -11.32 1.58
N GLY A 63 4.76 -11.12 0.44
CA GLY A 63 3.45 -11.69 0.13
C GLY A 63 2.28 -10.93 0.76
N GLU A 64 2.52 -9.72 1.25
CA GLU A 64 1.54 -8.95 1.99
C GLU A 64 0.50 -8.27 1.08
N ILE A 65 0.95 -7.80 -0.09
CA ILE A 65 0.11 -7.21 -1.14
C ILE A 65 0.33 -7.91 -2.48
N ALA A 66 -0.70 -7.92 -3.33
CA ALA A 66 -0.68 -8.57 -4.62
C ALA A 66 0.02 -7.74 -5.70
N ALA A 67 -0.15 -6.41 -5.67
CA ALA A 67 0.48 -5.49 -6.62
C ALA A 67 0.48 -4.05 -6.09
N ILE A 68 1.15 -3.16 -6.83
CA ILE A 68 1.14 -1.71 -6.63
C ILE A 68 0.39 -1.08 -7.80
N HIS A 69 -0.56 -0.20 -7.51
CA HIS A 69 -1.29 0.62 -8.46
C HIS A 69 -0.82 2.07 -8.35
N LEU A 70 -0.38 2.67 -9.47
CA LEU A 70 -0.01 4.08 -9.53
C LEU A 70 -1.18 4.86 -10.15
N GLU A 71 -1.96 5.52 -9.31
CA GLU A 71 -3.10 6.35 -9.72
C GLU A 71 -2.65 7.78 -10.03
N GLY A 72 -1.88 7.91 -11.11
CA GLY A 72 -1.30 9.17 -11.62
C GLY A 72 0.11 9.47 -11.10
N PRO A 73 0.92 10.27 -11.81
CA PRO A 73 2.05 10.93 -11.19
C PRO A 73 1.56 12.06 -10.32
#